data_AF-A0A2A3AYV1-F1
#
_entry.id   AF-A0A2A3AYV1-F1
#
_cell.length_a   1.000
_cell.length_b   1.000
_cell.length_c   1.000
_cell.angle_alpha   90.00
_cell.angle_beta   90.00
_cell.angle_gamma   90.00
#
_symmetry.space_group_name_H-M   'P 1'
#
loop_
_entity.id
_entity.type
_entity.pdbx_description
1 polymer ?
#
loop_
_entity_poly.entity_id
_entity_poly.type
_entity_poly.pdbx_seq_one_letter_code
_entity_poly.pdbx_strand_id
1 'polypeptide(L)' 'MPLSDGVAETIPSASLLSTGCNIKGNISINTGERIYHVPGQEHYWETKISPQYGERWFCSEAEAQAAGWRKARR' A
#
# COMPACT_ATOMS: atom_id res chain seq x y z
N MET A 1 -9.99 -9.78 -46.97
CA MET A 1 -10.64 -10.38 -45.78
C MET A 1 -10.14 -11.81 -45.72
N PRO A 2 -9.47 -12.30 -44.66
CA PRO A 2 -9.68 -12.03 -43.23
C PRO A 2 -8.50 -11.38 -42.46
N LEU A 3 -8.89 -10.40 -41.61
CA LEU A 3 -8.46 -10.04 -40.24
C LEU A 3 -6.95 -9.91 -39.88
N SER A 4 -6.55 -8.65 -39.73
CA SER A 4 -5.90 -8.04 -38.54
C SER A 4 -6.17 -8.83 -37.24
N ASP A 5 -5.24 -9.02 -36.30
CA ASP A 5 -4.58 -8.00 -35.51
C ASP A 5 -3.31 -8.57 -34.85
N GLY A 6 -2.26 -7.76 -34.81
CA GLY A 6 -1.15 -7.98 -33.88
C GLY A 6 -1.49 -7.36 -32.54
N VAL A 7 -1.37 -8.13 -31.46
CA VAL A 7 -1.08 -7.54 -30.16
C VAL A 7 -0.37 -8.55 -29.26
N ALA A 8 0.93 -8.33 -29.07
CA ALA A 8 1.65 -8.85 -27.91
C ALA A 8 1.24 -8.00 -26.71
N GLU A 9 0.04 -8.25 -26.15
CA GLU A 9 -0.31 -7.64 -24.86
C GLU A 9 0.45 -8.37 -23.78
N THR A 10 1.60 -7.79 -23.43
CA THR A 10 2.12 -7.86 -22.07
C THR A 10 0.98 -7.42 -21.17
N ILE A 11 0.20 -8.38 -20.66
CA ILE A 11 -0.78 -8.14 -19.61
C ILE A 11 0.00 -7.51 -18.46
N PRO A 12 -0.20 -6.23 -18.12
CA PRO A 12 0.26 -5.78 -16.82
C PRO A 12 -0.65 -6.52 -15.83
N SER A 13 -0.12 -7.60 -15.26
CA SER A 13 -0.79 -8.43 -14.27
C SER A 13 -1.38 -7.51 -13.20
N ALA A 14 -2.71 -7.42 -13.21
CA ALA A 14 -3.61 -6.78 -12.26
C ALA A 14 -2.94 -6.15 -11.02
N SER A 15 -2.37 -4.95 -11.16
CA SER A 15 -1.88 -4.15 -10.02
C SER A 15 -1.94 -2.63 -10.25
N LEU A 16 -2.32 -2.17 -11.45
CA LEU A 16 -2.26 -0.74 -11.81
C LEU A 16 -3.56 0.05 -11.51
N LEU A 17 -4.62 -0.59 -11.01
CA LEU A 17 -5.95 0.03 -10.83
C LEU A 17 -6.45 0.07 -9.38
N SER A 18 -5.56 0.01 -8.38
CA SER A 18 -5.96 0.40 -7.02
C SER A 18 -5.46 1.82 -6.74
N THR A 19 -6.10 2.77 -7.41
CA THR A 19 -5.83 4.23 -7.46
C THR A 19 -6.19 4.94 -6.14
N GLY A 20 -5.85 4.35 -5.01
CA GLY A 20 -6.07 4.94 -3.69
C GLY A 20 -4.89 4.62 -2.82
N CYS A 21 -4.46 5.58 -2.01
CA CYS A 21 -3.42 5.36 -1.03
C CYS A 21 -3.84 4.28 -0.02
N ASN A 22 -3.60 3.02 -0.36
CA ASN A 22 -4.06 1.85 0.38
C ASN A 22 -3.04 1.39 1.41
N ILE A 23 -1.96 2.13 1.62
CA ILE A 23 -0.97 1.76 2.63
C ILE A 23 -1.32 2.48 3.91
N LYS A 24 -1.63 1.73 4.95
CA LYS A 24 -2.02 2.24 6.26
C LYS A 24 -0.80 2.37 7.15
N GLY A 25 -0.34 3.58 7.43
CA GLY A 25 0.74 3.85 8.38
C GLY A 25 0.21 4.06 9.81
N ASN A 26 0.36 3.06 10.67
CA ASN A 26 0.11 3.11 12.10
C ASN A 26 1.37 3.43 12.92
N ILE A 27 1.25 4.23 13.97
CA ILE A 27 2.37 4.59 14.86
C ILE A 27 2.11 3.96 16.22
N SER A 28 3.02 3.07 16.64
CA SER A 28 2.97 2.49 17.97
C SER A 28 3.27 3.57 19.00
N ILE A 29 2.25 4.09 19.67
CA ILE A 29 2.38 5.13 20.71
C ILE A 29 3.28 4.69 21.89
N ASN A 30 3.43 3.39 22.11
CA ASN A 30 4.26 2.82 23.17
C ASN A 30 5.76 2.81 22.83
N THR A 31 6.12 2.58 21.57
CA THR A 31 7.52 2.44 21.12
C THR A 31 7.98 3.57 20.19
N GLY A 32 7.07 4.39 19.70
CA GLY A 32 7.32 5.40 18.66
C GLY A 32 7.56 4.80 17.27
N GLU A 33 7.35 3.50 17.09
CA GLU A 33 7.62 2.84 15.82
C GLU A 33 6.57 3.17 14.78
N ARG A 34 7.05 3.52 13.59
CA ARG A 34 6.24 3.87 12.43
C ARG A 34 6.12 2.63 11.56
N ILE A 35 4.95 1.99 11.56
CA ILE A 35 4.71 0.73 10.87
C ILE A 35 3.64 0.94 9.81
N TYR A 36 3.89 0.50 8.58
CA TYR A 36 2.91 0.56 7.50
C TYR A 36 2.41 -0.83 7.10
N HIS A 37 1.11 -0.91 6.84
CA HIS A 37 0.40 -2.10 6.39
C HIS A 37 -0.05 -1.91 4.94
N VAL A 38 0.11 -2.95 4.13
CA VAL A 38 -0.28 -2.97 2.71
C VAL A 38 -1.59 -3.72 2.52
N PRO A 39 -2.38 -3.42 1.47
CA PRO A 39 -3.59 -4.18 1.17
C PRO A 39 -3.21 -5.62 0.84
N GLY A 40 -3.89 -6.59 1.48
CA GLY A 40 -3.57 -8.02 1.38
C GLY A 40 -2.98 -8.62 2.66
N GLN A 41 -2.66 -7.81 3.67
CA GLN A 41 -2.34 -8.32 5.01
C GLN A 41 -3.58 -8.67 5.82
N GLU A 42 -3.46 -9.69 6.67
CA GLU A 42 -4.56 -10.21 7.48
C GLU A 42 -5.04 -9.18 8.50
N HIS A 43 -4.13 -8.35 9.02
CA HIS A 43 -4.44 -7.27 9.95
C HIS A 43 -4.77 -5.94 9.28
N TYR A 44 -4.75 -5.86 7.93
CA TYR A 44 -4.96 -4.59 7.23
C TYR A 44 -6.32 -3.96 7.56
N TRP A 45 -7.38 -4.76 7.65
CA TRP A 45 -8.73 -4.27 7.96
C TRP A 45 -8.87 -3.84 9.43
N GLU A 46 -8.16 -4.50 10.33
CA GLU A 46 -8.16 -4.24 11.78
C GLU A 46 -7.35 -2.97 12.11
N THR A 47 -6.28 -2.71 11.37
CA THR A 47 -5.49 -1.48 11.51
C THR A 47 -6.36 -0.26 11.19
N LYS A 48 -6.68 0.50 12.24
CA LYS A 48 -7.27 1.83 12.15
C LYS A 48 -6.16 2.87 12.24
N ILE A 49 -6.23 3.85 11.36
CA ILE A 49 -5.31 4.98 11.32
C ILE A 49 -5.98 6.13 12.05
N SER A 50 -5.32 6.60 13.10
CA SER A 50 -5.75 7.68 13.97
C SER A 50 -4.81 8.88 13.73
N PRO A 51 -5.23 9.88 12.95
CA PRO A 51 -4.39 11.03 12.63
C PRO A 51 -3.95 11.82 13.87
N GLN A 52 -4.66 11.67 15.00
CA GLN A 52 -4.30 12.26 16.29
C GLN A 52 -2.91 11.84 16.82
N TYR A 53 -2.41 10.67 16.42
CA TYR A 53 -1.08 10.19 16.79
C TYR A 53 -0.04 10.37 15.68
N GLY A 54 -0.40 11.04 14.56
CA GLY A 54 0.46 11.20 13.40
C GLY A 54 0.41 10.03 12.40
N GLU A 55 -0.56 9.13 12.57
CA GLU A 55 -0.83 8.01 11.69
C GLU A 55 -1.39 8.51 10.35
N ARG A 56 -0.96 7.94 9.22
CA ARG A 56 -1.34 8.42 7.88
C ARG A 56 -1.38 7.31 6.84
N TRP A 57 -2.08 7.58 5.75
CA TRP A 57 -2.08 6.71 4.58
C TRP A 57 -1.01 7.12 3.58
N PHE A 58 -0.44 6.12 2.89
CA PHE A 58 0.55 6.29 1.84
C PHE A 58 0.05 5.67 0.54
N CYS A 59 0.49 6.24 -0.57
CA CYS A 59 0.22 5.68 -1.89
C CYS A 59 1.27 4.67 -2.33
N SER A 60 2.44 4.63 -1.68
CA SER A 60 3.51 3.70 -2.03
C SER A 60 4.39 3.34 -0.84
N GLU A 61 4.86 2.09 -0.83
CA GLU A 61 5.76 1.57 0.22
C GLU A 61 7.07 2.36 0.25
N ALA A 62 7.53 2.82 -0.91
CA ALA A 62 8.69 3.68 -1.06
C ALA A 62 8.51 5.03 -0.35
N GLU A 63 7.33 5.63 -0.44
CA GLU A 63 7.02 6.90 0.22
C GLU A 63 6.95 6.72 1.74
N ALA A 64 6.33 5.62 2.20
CA ALA A 64 6.32 5.26 3.61
C ALA A 64 7.76 5.06 4.13
N GLN A 65 8.60 4.30 3.41
CA GLN A 65 10.01 4.09 3.78
C GLN A 65 10.83 5.38 3.77
N ALA A 66 10.63 6.24 2.77
CA ALA A 66 11.27 7.56 2.70
C ALA A 66 10.85 8.46 3.87
N ALA A 67 9.60 8.35 4.33
CA ALA A 67 9.12 9.00 5.55
C ALA A 67 9.61 8.33 6.85
N GLY A 68 10.42 7.26 6.76
CA GLY A 68 10.98 6.53 7.90
C GLY A 68 10.04 5.48 8.50
N TRP A 69 9.10 4.95 7.72
CA TRP A 69 8.16 3.91 8.13
C TRP A 69 8.68 2.53 7.74
N ARG A 70 8.37 1.54 8.56
CA ARG A 70 8.80 0.15 8.40
C ARG A 70 7.63 -0.73 7.98
N LYS A 71 7.89 -1.72 7.13
CA LYS A 71 6.86 -2.64 6.66
C LYS A 71 6.38 -3.52 7.82
N ALA A 72 5.07 -3.63 8.01
CA ALA A 72 4.48 -4.63 8.88
C ALA A 72 4.83 -6.03 8.37
N ARG A 73 5.35 -6.88 9.26
CA ARG A 73 5.82 -8.23 8.92
C ARG A 73 4.68 -9.23 8.69
N ARG A 74 3.43 -8.87 9.00
CA ARG A 74 2.25 -9.75 9.02
C ARG A 74 0.97 -8.91 9.12
#